data_AF-A0A539ELV4-F1
#
_entry.id   AF-A0A539ELV4-F1
#
_cell.length_a   1.000
_cell.length_b   1.000
_cell.length_c   1.000
_cell.angle_alpha   90.00
_cell.angle_beta   90.00
_cell.angle_gamma   90.00
#
_symmetry.space_group_name_H-M   'P 1'
#
loop_
_entity.id
_entity.type
_entity.pdbx_description
1 polymer ?
#
loop_
_entity_poly.entity_id
_entity_poly.type
_entity_poly.pdbx_seq_one_letter_code
_entity_poly.pdbx_strand_id
1 'polypeptide(L)'
;KLVKGDAPSVRHTHSVVARLILRAPDLPERLGPLEHYRLSKLLGSVLDYRLNQNGFAEVDLFLTLEEHRRVQALGATPETPVSLSEKALGPARAPLFRKIVGYFQRRFGPGCDITLFSTFRLQHRYISRVAFRVPDVDASVFLVGDAAVSLPFFRGMACLTACVHSLARVQCELARLGDAPQTAALLDRYDAEVRQIRDREVRTVNARGRLIRLAREFSRLSAMLPFPLQTWLVNAEQPEWAGKATPELVGNLIVAATAATMALLGMFRGADGLWLSLAAVALQAAGGALYAVAMTWKPAPNPGLRLVWLVQMSVLMVVGPAQALVEFVGYGRLAVFPLVFWFILGLAFAAGLFAVDRIGSWFRRDL
;
A
#
# COMPACT_ATOMS: atom_id res chain seq x y z
N LYS A 1 20.89 -37.96 -2.51
CA LYS A 1 20.13 -37.20 -1.47
C LYS A 1 20.96 -35.99 -1.03
N LEU A 2 21.31 -35.08 -1.95
CA LEU A 2 22.44 -34.15 -1.74
C LEU A 2 22.18 -32.99 -0.75
N VAL A 3 20.92 -32.60 -0.51
CA VAL A 3 20.58 -31.55 0.48
C VAL A 3 19.21 -31.84 1.09
N LYS A 4 19.04 -32.99 1.76
CA LYS A 4 17.78 -33.36 2.40
C LYS A 4 18.00 -33.45 3.91
N GLY A 5 18.02 -32.31 4.62
CA GLY A 5 17.95 -32.33 6.09
C GLY A 5 18.51 -31.11 6.81
N ASP A 6 19.74 -30.68 6.51
CA ASP A 6 20.53 -30.04 7.57
C ASP A 6 20.70 -28.52 7.48
N ALA A 7 20.26 -27.89 6.39
CA ALA A 7 20.36 -26.44 6.25
C ALA A 7 19.00 -25.77 6.47
N PRO A 8 18.75 -25.14 7.64
CA PRO A 8 17.48 -24.48 7.91
C PRO A 8 17.22 -23.39 6.86
N SER A 9 16.04 -23.44 6.24
CA SER A 9 15.59 -22.42 5.31
C SER A 9 14.78 -21.37 6.07
N VAL A 10 15.17 -20.10 5.94
CA VAL A 10 14.36 -18.98 6.45
C VAL A 10 13.37 -18.58 5.37
N ARG A 11 12.11 -18.37 5.75
CA ARG A 11 11.04 -17.92 4.84
C ARG A 11 10.26 -16.79 5.49
N HIS A 12 10.05 -15.70 4.75
CA HIS A 12 9.24 -14.59 5.20
C HIS A 12 8.38 -14.04 4.07
N THR A 13 7.08 -13.92 4.30
CA THR A 13 6.12 -13.37 3.34
C THR A 13 5.86 -11.90 3.64
N HIS A 14 6.15 -11.04 2.66
CA HIS A 14 5.94 -9.59 2.75
C HIS A 14 4.51 -9.20 2.42
N SER A 15 4.03 -9.72 1.29
CA SER A 15 2.73 -9.44 0.72
C SER A 15 2.23 -10.61 -0.13
N VAL A 16 0.94 -10.60 -0.41
CA VAL A 16 0.30 -11.50 -1.36
C VAL A 16 -0.28 -10.68 -2.50
N VAL A 17 -0.14 -11.16 -3.73
CA VAL A 17 -0.47 -10.39 -4.94
C VAL A 17 -1.37 -11.22 -5.84
N ALA A 18 -2.33 -10.57 -6.48
CA ALA A 18 -3.05 -11.10 -7.63
C ALA A 18 -2.74 -10.25 -8.86
N ARG A 19 -2.31 -10.89 -9.94
CA ARG A 19 -2.11 -10.24 -11.23
C ARG A 19 -3.38 -10.34 -12.07
N LEU A 20 -3.90 -9.20 -12.46
CA LEU A 20 -4.99 -9.08 -13.42
C LEU A 20 -4.45 -8.68 -14.79
N ILE A 21 -5.05 -9.23 -15.83
CA ILE A 21 -4.94 -8.76 -17.20
C ILE A 21 -6.25 -8.06 -17.53
N LEU A 22 -6.15 -6.81 -17.97
CA LEU A 22 -7.27 -5.99 -18.37
C LEU A 22 -7.16 -5.74 -19.88
N ARG A 23 -8.24 -6.04 -20.61
CA ARG A 23 -8.37 -5.81 -22.04
C ARG A 23 -9.61 -4.95 -22.27
N ALA A 24 -9.45 -3.83 -22.95
CA ALA A 24 -10.56 -3.02 -23.43
C ALA A 24 -10.12 -2.17 -24.62
N PRO A 25 -11.07 -1.64 -25.42
CA PRO A 25 -10.75 -0.67 -26.47
C PRO A 25 -10.06 0.57 -25.89
N ASP A 26 -9.02 1.04 -26.57
CA ASP A 26 -8.26 2.27 -26.27
C ASP A 26 -7.72 2.32 -24.84
N LEU A 27 -7.44 1.14 -24.26
CA LEU A 27 -6.94 1.00 -22.90
C LEU A 27 -5.71 1.87 -22.58
N PRO A 28 -4.69 1.99 -23.47
CA PRO A 28 -3.54 2.87 -23.24
C PRO A 28 -3.92 4.33 -23.00
N GLU A 29 -4.87 4.85 -23.77
CA GLU A 29 -5.28 6.26 -23.73
C GLU A 29 -6.24 6.53 -22.58
N ARG A 30 -7.07 5.52 -22.25
CA ARG A 30 -8.12 5.63 -21.23
C ARG A 30 -7.62 5.30 -19.81
N LEU A 31 -6.46 4.66 -19.65
CA LEU A 31 -5.78 4.44 -18.37
C LEU A 31 -4.62 5.42 -18.16
N GLY A 32 -4.93 6.71 -18.16
CA GLY A 32 -3.98 7.75 -17.81
C GLY A 32 -3.60 7.76 -16.31
N PRO A 33 -2.67 8.66 -15.90
CA PRO A 33 -2.25 8.81 -14.51
C PRO A 33 -3.40 9.06 -13.52
N LEU A 34 -4.45 9.75 -13.96
CA LEU A 34 -5.64 10.02 -13.16
C LEU A 34 -6.42 8.74 -12.85
N GLU A 35 -6.56 7.87 -13.84
CA GLU A 35 -7.26 6.59 -13.72
C GLU A 35 -6.46 5.59 -12.87
N HIS A 36 -5.13 5.61 -12.93
CA HIS A 36 -4.28 4.87 -11.99
C HIS A 36 -4.53 5.29 -10.54
N TYR A 37 -4.64 6.59 -10.32
CA TYR A 37 -4.91 7.12 -8.99
C TYR A 37 -6.32 6.73 -8.51
N ARG A 38 -7.33 6.86 -9.38
CA ARG A 38 -8.72 6.41 -9.13
C ARG A 38 -8.78 4.95 -8.72
N LEU A 39 -8.13 4.09 -9.50
CA LEU A 39 -8.09 2.66 -9.24
C LEU A 39 -7.36 2.37 -7.93
N SER A 40 -6.19 2.99 -7.69
CA SER A 40 -5.45 2.79 -6.43
C SER A 40 -6.32 3.10 -5.21
N LYS A 41 -7.14 4.17 -5.29
CA LYS A 41 -8.09 4.57 -4.25
C LYS A 41 -9.27 3.61 -4.12
N LEU A 42 -9.89 3.21 -5.23
CA LEU A 42 -11.01 2.26 -5.23
C LEU A 42 -10.61 0.91 -4.60
N LEU A 43 -9.35 0.55 -4.77
CA LEU A 43 -8.78 -0.72 -4.34
C LEU A 43 -8.18 -0.69 -2.94
N GLY A 44 -7.92 0.51 -2.39
CA GLY A 44 -7.16 0.66 -1.15
C GLY A 44 -5.80 -0.06 -1.24
N SER A 45 -5.19 -0.05 -2.44
CA SER A 45 -3.96 -0.76 -2.77
C SER A 45 -3.11 0.06 -3.71
N VAL A 46 -1.79 -0.03 -3.54
CA VAL A 46 -0.84 0.43 -4.55
C VAL A 46 -1.02 -0.47 -5.78
N LEU A 47 -1.19 0.11 -6.95
CA LEU A 47 -1.20 -0.61 -8.22
C LEU A 47 0.17 -0.48 -8.86
N ASP A 48 0.77 -1.62 -9.20
CA ASP A 48 1.80 -1.64 -10.24
C ASP A 48 1.08 -1.96 -11.55
N TYR A 49 1.05 -0.97 -12.44
CA TYR A 49 0.41 -1.05 -13.74
C TYR A 49 1.47 -1.10 -14.81
N ARG A 50 1.33 -2.03 -15.75
CA ARG A 50 2.20 -2.08 -16.93
C ARG A 50 1.34 -2.19 -18.16
N LEU A 51 1.47 -1.21 -19.04
CA LEU A 51 0.91 -1.31 -20.37
C LEU A 51 1.81 -2.24 -21.17
N ASN A 52 1.23 -3.34 -21.62
CA ASN A 52 1.91 -4.26 -22.52
C ASN A 52 1.78 -3.70 -23.96
N GLN A 53 2.84 -3.85 -24.76
CA GLN A 53 2.85 -3.47 -26.18
C GLN A 53 1.76 -4.20 -26.98
N ASN A 54 1.27 -5.34 -26.46
CA ASN A 54 0.21 -6.15 -27.05
C ASN A 54 -1.22 -5.64 -26.74
N GLY A 55 -1.37 -4.38 -26.32
CA GLY A 55 -2.69 -3.72 -26.18
C GLY A 55 -3.50 -4.16 -24.94
N PHE A 56 -2.86 -4.67 -23.90
CA PHE A 56 -3.50 -4.99 -22.63
C PHE A 56 -2.72 -4.41 -21.44
N ALA A 57 -3.39 -4.27 -20.31
CA ALA A 57 -2.78 -3.83 -19.07
C ALA A 57 -2.59 -4.99 -18.10
N GLU A 58 -1.41 -5.06 -17.49
CA GLU A 58 -1.15 -5.87 -16.31
C GLU A 58 -1.32 -5.02 -15.06
N VAL A 59 -2.12 -5.52 -14.11
CA VAL A 59 -2.41 -4.84 -12.85
C VAL A 59 -2.09 -5.78 -11.69
N ASP A 60 -1.05 -5.46 -10.93
CA ASP A 60 -0.72 -6.19 -9.71
C ASP A 60 -1.48 -5.60 -8.51
N LEU A 61 -2.34 -6.44 -7.91
CA LEU A 61 -3.16 -6.11 -6.75
C LEU A 61 -2.55 -6.67 -5.47
N PHE A 62 -2.25 -5.82 -4.49
CA PHE A 62 -1.76 -6.26 -3.19
C PHE A 62 -2.93 -6.61 -2.27
N LEU A 63 -3.04 -7.89 -1.93
CA LEU A 63 -4.16 -8.46 -1.21
C LEU A 63 -3.86 -8.61 0.29
N THR A 64 -4.89 -8.66 1.12
CA THR A 64 -4.81 -9.26 2.45
C THR A 64 -4.69 -10.78 2.32
N LEU A 65 -4.29 -11.47 3.39
CA LEU A 65 -4.23 -12.94 3.38
C LEU A 65 -5.61 -13.56 3.12
N GLU A 66 -6.68 -12.95 3.62
CA GLU A 66 -8.04 -13.43 3.41
C GLU A 66 -8.49 -13.24 1.96
N GLU A 67 -8.28 -12.06 1.39
CA GLU A 67 -8.56 -11.79 -0.03
C GLU A 67 -7.77 -12.74 -0.94
N HIS A 68 -6.48 -12.96 -0.65
CA HIS A 68 -5.67 -13.92 -1.39
C HIS A 68 -6.22 -15.34 -1.32
N ARG A 69 -6.64 -15.83 -0.14
CA ARG A 69 -7.24 -17.17 -0.02
C ARG A 69 -8.51 -17.31 -0.87
N ARG A 70 -9.39 -16.30 -0.83
CA ARG A 70 -10.66 -16.31 -1.60
C ARG A 70 -10.42 -16.35 -3.10
N VAL A 71 -9.43 -15.62 -3.58
CA VAL A 71 -9.10 -15.51 -5.01
C VAL A 71 -8.26 -16.70 -5.48
N GLN A 72 -7.40 -17.24 -4.62
CA GLN A 72 -6.66 -18.47 -4.89
C GLN A 72 -7.60 -19.66 -5.13
N ALA A 73 -8.77 -19.68 -4.49
CA ALA A 73 -9.80 -20.70 -4.72
C ALA A 73 -10.38 -20.69 -6.15
N LEU A 74 -10.16 -19.61 -6.92
CA LEU A 74 -10.54 -19.57 -8.34
C LEU A 74 -9.62 -20.43 -9.22
N GLY A 75 -8.46 -20.87 -8.71
CA GLY A 75 -7.57 -21.79 -9.43
C GLY A 75 -6.82 -21.18 -10.61
N ALA A 76 -6.71 -19.85 -10.69
CA ALA A 76 -6.00 -19.19 -11.78
C ALA A 76 -4.50 -19.49 -11.75
N THR A 77 -3.97 -19.92 -12.90
CA THR A 77 -2.54 -20.08 -13.15
C THR A 77 -2.16 -19.38 -14.45
N PRO A 78 -0.87 -19.08 -14.70
CA PRO A 78 -0.44 -18.50 -15.96
C PRO A 78 -0.85 -19.32 -17.20
N GLU A 79 -0.92 -20.64 -17.07
CA GLU A 79 -1.34 -21.57 -18.12
C GLU A 79 -2.88 -21.62 -18.27
N THR A 80 -3.59 -21.42 -17.16
CA THR A 80 -5.06 -21.47 -17.09
C THR A 80 -5.61 -20.21 -16.41
N PRO A 81 -5.55 -19.05 -17.08
CA PRO A 81 -6.04 -17.80 -16.51
C PRO A 81 -7.58 -17.82 -16.43
N VAL A 82 -8.15 -17.12 -15.45
CA VAL A 82 -9.60 -17.16 -15.16
C VAL A 82 -10.24 -15.83 -15.45
N SER A 83 -11.19 -15.78 -16.39
CA SER A 83 -11.99 -14.56 -16.63
C SER A 83 -12.89 -14.26 -15.42
N LEU A 84 -12.79 -13.04 -14.92
CA LEU A 84 -13.50 -12.54 -13.74
C LEU A 84 -14.88 -12.03 -14.11
N SER A 85 -15.78 -12.96 -14.40
CA SER A 85 -17.21 -12.68 -14.54
C SER A 85 -17.94 -12.70 -13.20
N GLU A 86 -19.15 -12.14 -13.13
CA GLU A 86 -20.01 -12.29 -11.94
C GLU A 86 -20.23 -13.76 -11.57
N LYS A 87 -20.37 -14.64 -12.57
CA LYS A 87 -20.53 -16.08 -12.38
C LYS A 87 -19.33 -16.71 -11.69
N ALA A 88 -18.10 -16.30 -12.05
CA ALA A 88 -16.88 -16.78 -11.41
C ALA A 88 -16.70 -16.22 -9.98
N LEU A 89 -17.06 -14.95 -9.77
CA LEU A 89 -16.90 -14.26 -8.48
C LEU A 89 -18.02 -14.54 -7.47
N GLY A 90 -19.16 -15.09 -7.92
CA GLY A 90 -20.28 -15.50 -7.09
C GLY A 90 -19.86 -16.49 -5.99
N PRO A 91 -19.37 -17.68 -6.37
CA PRO A 91 -18.95 -18.73 -5.43
C PRO A 91 -17.77 -18.32 -4.53
N ALA A 92 -16.80 -17.58 -5.07
CA ALA A 92 -15.56 -17.24 -4.35
C ALA A 92 -15.73 -16.18 -3.25
N ARG A 93 -16.92 -15.57 -3.11
CA ARG A 93 -17.21 -14.49 -2.13
C ARG A 93 -16.10 -13.42 -2.09
N ALA A 94 -15.68 -12.92 -3.26
CA ALA A 94 -14.60 -11.94 -3.39
C ALA A 94 -15.15 -10.52 -3.62
N PRO A 95 -15.59 -9.79 -2.57
CA PRO A 95 -16.27 -8.50 -2.72
C PRO A 95 -15.37 -7.42 -3.30
N LEU A 96 -14.06 -7.47 -3.02
CA LEU A 96 -13.08 -6.57 -3.62
C LEU A 96 -13.15 -6.71 -5.15
N PHE A 97 -12.93 -7.92 -5.67
CA PHE A 97 -12.89 -8.19 -7.11
C PHE A 97 -14.22 -7.89 -7.81
N ARG A 98 -15.36 -8.08 -7.15
CA ARG A 98 -16.66 -7.62 -7.70
C ARG A 98 -16.71 -6.11 -7.88
N LYS A 99 -16.19 -5.33 -6.92
CA LYS A 99 -16.08 -3.87 -7.06
C LYS A 99 -15.12 -3.48 -8.20
N ILE A 100 -14.01 -4.21 -8.36
CA ILE A 100 -13.05 -4.01 -9.45
C ILE A 100 -13.74 -4.21 -10.79
N VAL A 101 -14.34 -5.38 -10.98
CA VAL A 101 -15.04 -5.75 -12.21
C VAL A 101 -16.15 -4.76 -12.53
N GLY A 102 -17.01 -4.45 -11.56
CA GLY A 102 -18.08 -3.48 -11.75
C GLY A 102 -17.58 -2.06 -12.07
N TYR A 103 -16.45 -1.63 -11.52
CA TYR A 103 -15.85 -0.33 -11.86
C TYR A 103 -15.35 -0.31 -13.30
N PHE A 104 -14.56 -1.31 -13.69
CA PHE A 104 -14.00 -1.39 -15.03
C PHE A 104 -15.08 -1.56 -16.11
N GLN A 105 -16.07 -2.41 -15.88
CA GLN A 105 -17.20 -2.59 -16.81
C GLN A 105 -18.00 -1.30 -17.00
N ARG A 106 -18.29 -0.55 -15.93
CA ARG A 106 -18.96 0.76 -16.05
C ARG A 106 -18.13 1.77 -16.81
N ARG A 107 -16.81 1.79 -16.61
CA ARG A 107 -15.93 2.82 -17.18
C ARG A 107 -15.56 2.55 -18.65
N PHE A 108 -15.27 1.29 -18.97
CA PHE A 108 -14.75 0.87 -20.28
C PHE A 108 -15.80 0.21 -21.16
N GLY A 109 -16.98 -0.09 -20.61
CA GLY A 109 -18.11 -0.64 -21.35
C GLY A 109 -18.05 -2.17 -21.50
N PRO A 110 -18.98 -2.76 -22.29
CA PRO A 110 -19.14 -4.20 -22.41
C PRO A 110 -17.98 -4.93 -23.10
N GLY A 111 -17.06 -4.20 -23.77
CA GLY A 111 -15.84 -4.76 -24.36
C GLY A 111 -14.67 -4.93 -23.38
N CYS A 112 -14.89 -4.67 -22.09
CA CYS A 112 -13.88 -4.79 -21.05
C CYS A 112 -13.83 -6.21 -20.49
N ASP A 113 -12.76 -6.94 -20.79
CA ASP A 113 -12.45 -8.24 -20.18
C ASP A 113 -11.39 -8.08 -19.08
N ILE A 114 -11.63 -8.76 -17.96
CA ILE A 114 -10.76 -8.75 -16.81
C ILE A 114 -10.46 -10.20 -16.45
N THR A 115 -9.21 -10.56 -16.55
CA THR A 115 -8.76 -11.92 -16.35
C THR A 115 -7.79 -11.98 -15.18
N LEU A 116 -8.06 -12.86 -14.22
CA LEU A 116 -7.09 -13.20 -13.19
C LEU A 116 -6.05 -14.13 -13.79
N PHE A 117 -4.83 -13.62 -13.92
CA PHE A 117 -3.73 -14.36 -14.53
C PHE A 117 -3.02 -15.26 -13.52
N SER A 118 -2.71 -14.74 -12.33
CA SER A 118 -2.08 -15.53 -11.28
C SER A 118 -2.24 -14.91 -9.89
N THR A 119 -2.05 -15.73 -8.87
CA THR A 119 -1.87 -15.28 -7.49
C THR A 119 -0.54 -15.78 -6.96
N PHE A 120 0.26 -14.92 -6.35
CA PHE A 120 1.58 -15.30 -5.84
C PHE A 120 1.92 -14.57 -4.55
N ARG A 121 2.87 -15.17 -3.80
CA ARG A 121 3.38 -14.60 -2.56
C ARG A 121 4.70 -13.91 -2.82
N LEU A 122 4.78 -12.62 -2.48
CA LEU A 122 6.03 -11.90 -2.43
C LEU A 122 6.74 -12.30 -1.14
N GLN A 123 7.51 -13.38 -1.23
CA GLN A 123 8.28 -13.92 -0.12
C GLN A 123 9.76 -13.86 -0.43
N HIS A 124 10.57 -13.67 0.60
CA HIS A 124 11.98 -14.03 0.50
C HIS A 124 12.22 -15.37 1.19
N ARG A 125 13.14 -16.14 0.62
CA ARG A 125 13.62 -17.41 1.18
C ARG A 125 15.13 -17.47 1.03
N TYR A 126 15.82 -17.97 2.04
CA TYR A 126 17.24 -18.28 1.90
C TYR A 126 17.65 -19.49 2.72
N ILE A 127 18.76 -20.10 2.32
CA ILE A 127 19.39 -21.21 3.02
C ILE A 127 20.53 -20.66 3.89
N SER A 128 20.71 -21.20 5.09
CA SER A 128 21.74 -20.75 6.05
C SER A 128 23.17 -21.03 5.57
N ARG A 129 23.35 -22.10 4.80
CA ARG A 129 24.60 -22.59 4.22
C ARG A 129 24.42 -22.80 2.72
N VAL A 130 25.35 -22.32 1.91
CA VAL A 130 25.27 -22.34 0.45
C VAL A 130 26.46 -23.02 -0.21
N ALA A 131 27.54 -23.30 0.54
CA ALA A 131 28.66 -24.12 0.12
C ALA A 131 28.79 -25.41 0.95
N PHE A 132 29.02 -26.53 0.26
CA PHE A 132 29.08 -27.86 0.85
C PHE A 132 30.23 -28.66 0.24
N ARG A 133 30.88 -29.50 1.04
CA ARG A 133 31.70 -30.60 0.53
C ARG A 133 30.84 -31.85 0.51
N VAL A 134 30.94 -32.63 -0.57
CA VAL A 134 30.30 -33.93 -0.74
C VAL A 134 31.40 -34.98 -0.74
N PRO A 135 31.69 -35.61 0.41
CA PRO A 135 32.82 -36.53 0.55
C PRO A 135 32.73 -37.72 -0.40
N ASP A 136 31.51 -38.26 -0.59
CA ASP A 136 31.26 -39.46 -1.40
C ASP A 136 31.72 -39.34 -2.86
N VAL A 137 31.78 -38.12 -3.40
CA VAL A 137 32.19 -37.83 -4.78
C VAL A 137 33.32 -36.80 -4.85
N ASP A 138 33.97 -36.55 -3.71
CA ASP A 138 35.07 -35.60 -3.54
C ASP A 138 34.83 -34.23 -4.20
N ALA A 139 33.58 -33.75 -4.13
CA ALA A 139 33.14 -32.57 -4.86
C ALA A 139 32.71 -31.44 -3.93
N SER A 140 32.98 -30.20 -4.36
CA SER A 140 32.46 -29.00 -3.71
C SER A 140 31.23 -28.50 -4.44
N VAL A 141 30.10 -28.37 -3.73
CA VAL A 141 28.80 -27.95 -4.27
C VAL A 141 28.46 -26.56 -3.76
N PHE A 142 28.03 -25.69 -4.67
CA PHE A 142 27.66 -24.31 -4.40
C PHE A 142 26.22 -24.06 -4.84
N LEU A 143 25.44 -23.41 -3.98
CA LEU A 143 24.10 -22.92 -4.29
C LEU A 143 24.19 -21.45 -4.69
N VAL A 144 23.55 -21.09 -5.80
CA VAL A 144 23.52 -19.72 -6.32
C VAL A 144 22.12 -19.34 -6.78
N GLY A 145 21.83 -18.04 -6.83
CA GLY A 145 20.52 -17.54 -7.27
C GLY A 145 19.39 -17.97 -6.36
N ASP A 146 18.21 -18.25 -6.94
CA ASP A 146 17.01 -18.65 -6.19
C ASP A 146 17.17 -19.96 -5.40
N ALA A 147 18.16 -20.80 -5.75
CA ALA A 147 18.49 -22.00 -4.98
C ALA A 147 19.10 -21.65 -3.61
N ALA A 148 19.84 -20.54 -3.51
CA ALA A 148 20.46 -20.05 -2.29
C ALA A 148 19.62 -18.97 -1.60
N VAL A 149 19.22 -17.95 -2.36
CA VAL A 149 18.55 -16.74 -1.89
C VAL A 149 17.53 -16.31 -2.94
N SER A 150 16.25 -16.53 -2.66
CA SER A 150 15.14 -16.08 -3.50
C SER A 150 14.51 -14.82 -2.92
N LEU A 151 14.45 -13.75 -3.73
CA LEU A 151 14.01 -12.42 -3.32
C LEU A 151 12.94 -11.84 -4.25
N PRO A 152 11.91 -11.16 -3.71
CA PRO A 152 10.90 -10.46 -4.50
C PRO A 152 11.41 -9.11 -5.03
N PHE A 153 10.54 -8.38 -5.75
CA PHE A 153 10.76 -7.00 -6.21
C PHE A 153 11.96 -6.81 -7.16
N PHE A 154 12.18 -7.78 -8.05
CA PHE A 154 13.30 -7.77 -9.01
C PHE A 154 14.69 -7.75 -8.36
N ARG A 155 14.80 -8.02 -7.05
CA ARG A 155 16.09 -8.12 -6.36
C ARG A 155 16.77 -9.48 -6.56
N GLY A 156 16.02 -10.49 -6.99
CA GLY A 156 16.57 -11.82 -7.31
C GLY A 156 17.73 -11.77 -8.30
N MET A 157 17.58 -11.05 -9.42
CA MET A 157 18.65 -10.91 -10.42
C MET A 157 19.87 -10.16 -9.89
N ALA A 158 19.66 -9.06 -9.14
CA ALA A 158 20.77 -8.33 -8.54
C ALA A 158 21.56 -9.18 -7.53
N CYS A 159 20.84 -9.94 -6.69
CA CYS A 159 21.42 -10.87 -5.75
C CYS A 159 22.17 -12.01 -6.46
N LEU A 160 21.57 -12.58 -7.51
CA LEU A 160 22.19 -13.61 -8.35
C LEU A 160 23.51 -13.12 -8.93
N THR A 161 23.55 -11.95 -9.58
CA THR A 161 24.77 -11.39 -10.17
C THR A 161 25.88 -11.23 -9.14
N ALA A 162 25.56 -10.70 -7.96
CA ALA A 162 26.52 -10.56 -6.88
C ALA A 162 27.03 -11.92 -6.36
N CYS A 163 26.16 -12.91 -6.20
CA CYS A 163 26.53 -14.25 -5.77
C CYS A 163 27.38 -14.99 -6.81
N VAL A 164 27.09 -14.82 -8.10
CA VAL A 164 27.87 -15.40 -9.21
C VAL A 164 29.27 -14.78 -9.24
N HIS A 165 29.39 -13.47 -9.04
CA HIS A 165 30.70 -12.82 -8.97
C HIS A 165 31.55 -13.32 -7.79
N SER A 166 30.94 -13.51 -6.62
CA SER A 166 31.62 -14.12 -5.46
C SER A 166 32.04 -15.57 -5.75
N LEU A 167 31.16 -16.35 -6.38
CA LEU A 167 31.45 -17.73 -6.76
C LEU A 167 32.62 -17.83 -7.75
N ALA A 168 32.65 -16.96 -8.75
CA ALA A 168 33.72 -16.92 -9.75
C ALA A 168 35.10 -16.71 -9.08
N ARG A 169 35.19 -15.81 -8.09
CA ARG A 169 36.43 -15.60 -7.33
C ARG A 169 36.87 -16.86 -6.59
N VAL A 170 35.93 -17.51 -5.89
CA VAL A 170 36.19 -18.73 -5.13
C VAL A 170 36.62 -19.88 -6.05
N GLN A 171 35.99 -20.01 -7.23
CA GLN A 171 36.37 -21.01 -8.23
C GLN A 171 37.77 -20.78 -8.79
N CYS A 172 38.16 -19.54 -9.07
CA CYS A 172 39.53 -19.23 -9.49
C CYS A 172 40.57 -19.55 -8.41
N GLU A 173 40.24 -19.34 -7.14
CA GLU A 173 41.11 -19.68 -6.00
C GLU A 173 41.20 -21.21 -5.81
N LEU A 174 40.07 -21.93 -5.91
CA LEU A 174 40.03 -23.40 -5.85
C LEU A 174 40.87 -24.05 -6.94
N ALA A 175 40.77 -23.56 -8.18
CA ALA A 175 41.56 -24.08 -9.30
C ALA A 175 43.08 -23.94 -9.09
N ARG A 176 43.52 -22.99 -8.25
CA ARG A 176 44.95 -22.80 -7.91
C ARG A 176 45.41 -23.68 -6.76
N LEU A 177 44.50 -24.07 -5.87
CA LEU A 177 44.82 -24.71 -4.59
C LEU A 177 44.64 -26.23 -4.61
N GLY A 178 43.87 -26.80 -5.54
CA GLY A 178 43.58 -28.24 -5.56
C GLY A 178 42.82 -28.69 -4.30
N ASP A 179 43.05 -29.91 -3.82
CA ASP A 179 42.43 -30.47 -2.60
C ASP A 179 43.11 -30.06 -1.28
N ALA A 180 43.74 -28.89 -1.26
CA ALA A 180 44.41 -28.40 -0.06
C ALA A 180 43.42 -28.20 1.12
N PRO A 181 43.88 -28.26 2.38
CA PRO A 181 43.07 -27.96 3.58
C PRO A 181 42.39 -26.58 3.52
N GLN A 182 42.93 -25.68 2.70
CA GLN A 182 42.41 -24.34 2.45
C GLN A 182 41.06 -24.35 1.73
N THR A 183 40.66 -25.45 1.08
CA THR A 183 39.36 -25.61 0.43
C THR A 183 38.21 -25.37 1.41
N ALA A 184 38.29 -25.86 2.65
CA ALA A 184 37.27 -25.62 3.67
C ALA A 184 37.12 -24.12 4.00
N ALA A 185 38.24 -23.40 4.14
CA ALA A 185 38.25 -21.97 4.40
C ALA A 185 37.63 -21.15 3.25
N LEU A 186 37.79 -21.62 2.00
CA LEU A 186 37.17 -20.99 0.83
C LEU A 186 35.66 -21.18 0.78
N LEU A 187 35.16 -22.37 1.16
CA LEU A 187 33.73 -22.63 1.29
C LEU A 187 33.11 -21.72 2.36
N ASP A 188 33.75 -21.61 3.52
CA ASP A 188 33.27 -20.75 4.62
C ASP A 188 33.30 -19.27 4.22
N ARG A 189 34.32 -18.85 3.46
CA ARG A 189 34.39 -17.49 2.90
C ARG A 189 33.26 -17.23 1.91
N TYR A 190 32.96 -18.17 1.00
CA TYR A 190 31.82 -18.03 0.09
C TYR A 190 30.51 -17.88 0.85
N ASP A 191 30.28 -18.73 1.86
CA ASP A 191 29.09 -18.66 2.72
C ASP A 191 28.98 -17.27 3.39
N ALA A 192 30.10 -16.73 3.91
CA ALA A 192 30.13 -15.42 4.53
C ALA A 192 29.84 -14.28 3.54
N GLU A 193 30.42 -14.32 2.34
CA GLU A 193 30.19 -13.32 1.29
C GLU A 193 28.72 -13.34 0.82
N VAL A 194 28.15 -14.52 0.54
CA VAL A 194 26.73 -14.67 0.17
C VAL A 194 25.82 -14.21 1.30
N ARG A 195 26.16 -14.50 2.57
CA ARG A 195 25.43 -14.00 3.74
C ARG A 195 25.39 -12.48 3.78
N GLN A 196 26.51 -11.82 3.51
CA GLN A 196 26.58 -10.35 3.49
C GLN A 196 25.75 -9.76 2.35
N ILE A 197 25.81 -10.35 1.15
CA ILE A 197 24.99 -9.96 -0.01
C ILE A 197 23.51 -10.11 0.35
N ARG A 198 23.12 -11.27 0.86
CA ARG A 198 21.76 -11.57 1.32
C ARG A 198 21.27 -10.52 2.32
N ASP A 199 22.04 -10.20 3.36
CA ASP A 199 21.59 -9.29 4.42
C ASP A 199 21.42 -7.85 3.93
N ARG A 200 22.22 -7.41 2.96
CA ARG A 200 22.02 -6.13 2.27
C ARG A 200 20.72 -6.13 1.45
N GLU A 201 20.49 -7.20 0.69
CA GLU A 201 19.34 -7.30 -0.19
C GLU A 201 18.02 -7.49 0.57
N VAL A 202 18.02 -8.33 1.61
CA VAL A 202 16.87 -8.53 2.50
C VAL A 202 16.48 -7.24 3.21
N ARG A 203 17.44 -6.40 3.64
CA ARG A 203 17.12 -5.07 4.19
C ARG A 203 16.36 -4.20 3.19
N THR A 204 16.80 -4.18 1.94
CA THR A 204 16.13 -3.42 0.87
C THR A 204 14.72 -3.97 0.61
N VAL A 205 14.58 -5.29 0.52
CA VAL A 205 13.29 -5.97 0.35
C VAL A 205 12.35 -5.66 1.51
N ASN A 206 12.83 -5.72 2.76
CA ASN A 206 12.05 -5.42 3.95
C ASN A 206 11.59 -3.95 3.97
N ALA A 207 12.46 -3.01 3.61
CA ALA A 207 12.12 -1.60 3.50
C ALA A 207 11.03 -1.36 2.45
N ARG A 208 11.16 -1.96 1.26
CA ARG A 208 10.14 -1.89 0.20
C ARG A 208 8.82 -2.53 0.63
N GLY A 209 8.86 -3.69 1.28
CA GLY A 209 7.67 -4.35 1.82
C GLY A 209 6.93 -3.48 2.84
N ARG A 210 7.66 -2.80 3.74
CA ARG A 210 7.09 -1.83 4.68
C ARG A 210 6.49 -0.62 3.96
N LEU A 211 7.18 -0.07 2.97
CA LEU A 211 6.70 1.08 2.20
C LEU A 211 5.40 0.75 1.45
N ILE A 212 5.33 -0.42 0.80
CA ILE A 212 4.10 -0.88 0.14
C ILE A 212 2.96 -1.03 1.15
N ARG A 213 3.24 -1.60 2.33
CA ARG A 213 2.24 -1.73 3.39
C ARG A 213 1.76 -0.36 3.89
N LEU A 214 2.68 0.58 4.11
CA LEU A 214 2.35 1.94 4.52
C LEU A 214 1.55 2.67 3.45
N ALA A 215 1.95 2.59 2.19
CA ALA A 215 1.23 3.21 1.07
C ALA A 215 -0.16 2.61 0.89
N ARG A 216 -0.31 1.29 1.09
CA ARG A 216 -1.61 0.61 1.10
C ARG A 216 -2.50 1.09 2.23
N GLU A 217 -1.99 1.09 3.47
CA GLU A 217 -2.75 1.60 4.60
C GLU A 217 -3.10 3.07 4.38
N PHE A 218 -2.15 3.89 3.95
CA PHE A 218 -2.43 5.28 3.58
C PHE A 218 -3.52 5.41 2.52
N SER A 219 -3.50 4.61 1.46
CA SER A 219 -4.55 4.59 0.43
C SER A 219 -5.92 4.16 0.99
N ARG A 220 -5.94 3.16 1.88
CA ARG A 220 -7.15 2.72 2.57
C ARG A 220 -7.69 3.81 3.51
N LEU A 221 -6.82 4.43 4.30
CA LEU A 221 -7.14 5.56 5.17
C LEU A 221 -7.64 6.74 4.33
N SER A 222 -7.03 7.02 3.19
CA SER A 222 -7.38 8.13 2.31
C SER A 222 -8.63 7.87 1.47
N ALA A 223 -9.01 6.61 1.27
CA ALA A 223 -10.33 6.24 0.74
C ALA A 223 -11.44 6.48 1.77
N MET A 224 -11.13 6.37 3.07
CA MET A 224 -12.06 6.65 4.17
C MET A 224 -12.12 8.15 4.53
N LEU A 225 -11.02 8.87 4.34
CA LEU A 225 -10.89 10.27 4.70
C LEU A 225 -11.24 11.19 3.51
N PRO A 226 -11.99 12.28 3.72
CA PRO A 226 -12.22 13.30 2.71
C PRO A 226 -10.97 14.19 2.56
N PHE A 227 -9.85 13.65 2.09
CA PHE A 227 -8.67 14.48 1.82
C PHE A 227 -8.93 15.40 0.61
N PRO A 228 -8.79 16.73 0.77
CA PRO A 228 -9.21 17.73 -0.21
C PRO A 228 -8.45 17.64 -1.53
N LEU A 229 -7.11 17.46 -1.48
CA LEU A 229 -6.28 17.27 -2.67
C LEU A 229 -6.69 16.05 -3.52
N GLN A 230 -7.36 15.07 -2.91
CA GLN A 230 -7.74 13.80 -3.56
C GLN A 230 -9.16 13.81 -4.13
N THR A 231 -10.05 14.63 -3.58
CA THR A 231 -11.40 14.87 -4.12
C THR A 231 -11.41 15.88 -5.27
N TRP A 232 -10.44 16.80 -5.32
CA TRP A 232 -10.40 17.87 -6.33
C TRP A 232 -10.03 17.38 -7.73
N LEU A 233 -9.12 16.41 -7.84
CA LEU A 233 -8.69 15.88 -9.13
C LEU A 233 -9.55 14.72 -9.63
N VAL A 234 -10.29 14.06 -8.72
CA VAL A 234 -10.89 12.74 -8.95
C VAL A 234 -12.35 12.75 -8.50
N ASN A 235 -13.18 13.54 -9.19
CA ASN A 235 -14.62 13.33 -9.08
C ASN A 235 -14.96 12.01 -9.79
N ALA A 236 -15.25 10.98 -9.01
CA ALA A 236 -16.28 10.03 -9.41
C ALA A 236 -17.58 10.83 -9.43
N GLU A 237 -18.25 10.87 -10.59
CA GLU A 237 -19.54 11.53 -10.88
C GLU A 237 -20.30 11.89 -9.59
N GLN A 238 -20.27 13.17 -9.21
CA GLN A 238 -21.06 13.63 -8.08
C GLN A 238 -22.52 13.72 -8.53
N PRO A 239 -23.47 13.06 -7.85
CA PRO A 239 -24.88 13.27 -8.15
C PRO A 239 -25.23 14.75 -7.94
N GLU A 240 -26.03 15.31 -8.85
CA GLU A 240 -26.49 16.69 -8.76
C GLU A 240 -27.13 16.95 -7.38
N TRP A 241 -26.67 18.01 -6.72
CA TRP A 241 -27.14 18.37 -5.40
C TRP A 241 -28.52 19.02 -5.50
N ALA A 242 -29.57 18.24 -5.22
CA ALA A 242 -30.95 18.70 -5.13
C ALA A 242 -31.53 18.64 -3.70
N GLY A 243 -30.68 18.43 -2.68
CA GLY A 243 -31.11 18.08 -1.32
C GLY A 243 -31.21 19.25 -0.35
N LYS A 244 -32.31 19.32 0.41
CA LYS A 244 -32.53 20.24 1.54
C LYS A 244 -31.45 20.08 2.62
N ALA A 245 -31.13 21.16 3.34
CA ALA A 245 -30.19 21.12 4.47
C ALA A 245 -30.67 20.11 5.53
N THR A 246 -29.83 19.13 5.84
CA THR A 246 -30.11 18.10 6.84
C THR A 246 -29.53 18.52 8.20
N PRO A 247 -30.15 18.18 9.35
CA PRO A 247 -29.61 18.50 10.67
C PRO A 247 -28.16 18.08 10.88
N GLU A 248 -27.76 16.94 10.28
CA GLU A 248 -26.39 16.42 10.36
C GLU A 248 -25.39 17.32 9.59
N LEU A 249 -25.82 17.85 8.44
CA LEU A 249 -25.04 18.83 7.67
C LEU A 249 -24.83 20.11 8.49
N VAL A 250 -25.90 20.62 9.08
CA VAL A 250 -25.85 21.84 9.92
C VAL A 250 -24.95 21.61 11.14
N GLY A 251 -25.11 20.47 11.83
CA GLY A 251 -24.29 20.11 12.97
C GLY A 251 -22.81 19.98 12.64
N ASN A 252 -22.47 19.31 11.53
CA ASN A 252 -21.08 19.20 11.08
C ASN A 252 -20.51 20.56 10.67
N LEU A 253 -21.29 21.41 10.01
CA LEU A 253 -20.86 22.77 9.65
C LEU A 253 -20.56 23.62 10.90
N ILE A 254 -21.40 23.55 11.92
CA ILE A 254 -21.19 24.27 13.18
C ILE A 254 -19.89 23.78 13.85
N VAL A 255 -19.75 22.47 14.02
CA VAL A 255 -18.54 21.86 14.62
C VAL A 255 -17.28 22.24 13.83
N ALA A 256 -17.36 22.19 12.51
CA ALA A 256 -16.28 22.55 11.61
C ALA A 256 -15.87 24.02 11.74
N ALA A 257 -16.85 24.93 11.70
CA ALA A 257 -16.65 26.36 11.82
C ALA A 257 -16.08 26.72 13.19
N THR A 258 -16.66 26.20 14.28
CA THR A 258 -16.19 26.44 15.64
C THR A 258 -14.77 25.93 15.83
N ALA A 259 -14.44 24.73 15.35
CA ALA A 259 -13.07 24.19 15.45
C ALA A 259 -12.06 25.05 14.68
N ALA A 260 -12.41 25.49 13.46
CA ALA A 260 -11.56 26.38 12.67
C ALA A 260 -11.36 27.74 13.35
N THR A 261 -12.43 28.35 13.88
CA THR A 261 -12.34 29.62 14.61
C THR A 261 -11.47 29.48 15.87
N MET A 262 -11.64 28.42 16.65
CA MET A 262 -10.83 28.17 17.84
C MET A 262 -9.36 27.95 17.49
N ALA A 263 -9.06 27.19 16.43
CA ALA A 263 -7.70 26.97 15.95
C ALA A 263 -7.03 28.28 15.51
N LEU A 264 -7.74 29.12 14.75
CA LEU A 264 -7.24 30.43 14.32
C LEU A 264 -6.99 31.36 15.50
N LEU A 265 -7.97 31.52 16.40
CA LEU A 265 -7.85 32.38 17.58
C LEU A 265 -6.76 31.91 18.54
N GLY A 266 -6.64 30.59 18.75
CA GLY A 266 -5.59 30.00 19.57
C GLY A 266 -4.20 30.29 19.00
N MET A 267 -4.05 30.27 17.68
CA MET A 267 -2.80 30.58 17.01
C MET A 267 -2.42 32.06 17.11
N PHE A 268 -3.35 32.98 16.90
CA PHE A 268 -3.09 34.42 17.01
C PHE A 268 -2.79 34.89 18.45
N ARG A 269 -3.21 34.12 19.47
CA ARG A 269 -2.96 34.43 20.88
C ARG A 269 -1.68 33.81 21.45
N GLY A 270 -0.93 33.03 20.66
CA GLY A 270 0.30 32.40 21.12
C GLY A 270 0.09 31.48 22.33
N ALA A 271 0.92 31.62 23.37
CA ALA A 271 0.86 30.76 24.56
C ALA A 271 -0.49 30.84 25.30
N ASP A 272 -1.07 32.04 25.39
CA ASP A 272 -2.36 32.27 26.07
C ASP A 272 -3.55 31.66 25.30
N GLY A 273 -3.33 31.32 24.03
CA GLY A 273 -4.29 30.66 23.14
C GLY A 273 -4.18 29.14 23.09
N LEU A 274 -3.21 28.52 23.79
CA LEU A 274 -2.97 27.08 23.66
C LEU A 274 -4.20 26.22 23.99
N TRP A 275 -4.99 26.63 24.97
CA TRP A 275 -6.21 25.90 25.35
C TRP A 275 -7.28 25.93 24.23
N LEU A 276 -7.38 27.03 23.46
CA LEU A 276 -8.28 27.11 22.29
C LEU A 276 -7.83 26.15 21.20
N SER A 277 -6.53 26.06 20.97
CA SER A 277 -5.91 25.13 20.04
C SER A 277 -6.15 23.67 20.43
N LEU A 278 -6.03 23.34 21.72
CA LEU A 278 -6.35 22.00 22.24
C LEU A 278 -7.85 21.68 22.16
N ALA A 279 -8.71 22.65 22.45
CA ALA A 279 -10.15 22.49 22.31
C ALA A 279 -10.57 22.29 20.84
N ALA A 280 -9.91 22.96 19.89
CA ALA A 280 -10.11 22.74 18.46
C ALA A 280 -9.74 21.31 18.04
N VAL A 281 -8.66 20.73 18.60
CA VAL A 281 -8.27 19.34 18.38
C VAL A 281 -9.34 18.36 18.88
N ALA A 282 -9.85 18.56 20.09
CA ALA A 282 -10.91 17.73 20.66
C ALA A 282 -12.21 17.85 19.83
N LEU A 283 -12.58 19.07 19.44
CA LEU A 283 -13.75 19.33 18.63
C LEU A 283 -13.64 18.72 17.23
N GLN A 284 -12.43 18.66 16.66
CA GLN A 284 -12.20 17.94 15.41
C GLN A 284 -12.38 16.44 15.52
N ALA A 285 -11.89 15.82 16.61
CA ALA A 285 -12.16 14.42 16.86
C ALA A 285 -13.67 14.14 16.98
N ALA A 286 -14.41 15.02 17.67
CA ALA A 286 -15.87 14.93 17.75
C ALA A 286 -16.54 15.07 16.37
N GLY A 287 -16.07 16.00 15.53
CA GLY A 287 -16.52 16.13 14.14
C GLY A 287 -16.28 14.87 13.31
N GLY A 288 -15.14 14.21 13.48
CA GLY A 288 -14.81 12.93 12.84
C GLY A 288 -15.76 11.81 13.23
N ALA A 289 -16.09 11.74 14.51
CA ALA A 289 -17.07 10.79 15.02
C ALA A 289 -18.47 11.05 14.46
N LEU A 290 -18.93 12.32 14.48
CA LEU A 290 -20.24 12.71 13.94
C LEU A 290 -20.36 12.40 12.44
N TYR A 291 -19.31 12.64 11.67
CA TYR A 291 -19.26 12.28 10.26
C TYR A 291 -19.37 10.76 10.06
N ALA A 292 -18.63 9.97 10.84
CA ALA A 292 -18.69 8.51 10.77
C ALA A 292 -20.09 7.96 11.12
N VAL A 293 -20.75 8.54 12.11
CA VAL A 293 -22.14 8.19 12.46
C VAL A 293 -23.09 8.54 11.31
N ALA A 294 -23.00 9.74 10.76
CA ALA A 294 -23.83 10.16 9.61
C ALA A 294 -23.62 9.25 8.39
N MET A 295 -22.40 8.76 8.17
CA MET A 295 -22.04 7.83 7.10
C MET A 295 -22.54 6.40 7.32
N THR A 296 -22.75 5.98 8.56
CA THR A 296 -23.19 4.61 8.88
C THR A 296 -24.70 4.46 8.90
N TRP A 297 -25.44 5.54 9.20
CA TRP A 297 -26.89 5.48 9.39
C TRP A 297 -27.70 5.76 8.12
N LYS A 298 -27.10 6.32 7.07
CA LYS A 298 -27.79 6.63 5.80
C LYS A 298 -27.08 5.97 4.60
N PRO A 299 -27.82 5.36 3.66
CA PRO A 299 -27.26 4.56 2.56
C PRO A 299 -26.46 5.36 1.52
N ALA A 300 -26.47 6.69 1.56
CA ALA A 300 -25.54 7.53 0.82
C ALA A 300 -25.20 8.81 1.60
N PRO A 301 -23.94 9.24 1.65
CA PRO A 301 -23.57 10.54 2.19
C PRO A 301 -24.33 11.66 1.50
N ASN A 302 -24.92 12.56 2.28
CA ASN A 302 -25.37 13.84 1.77
C ASN A 302 -24.16 14.53 1.10
N PRO A 303 -24.19 14.86 -0.20
CA PRO A 303 -23.06 15.51 -0.87
C PRO A 303 -22.67 16.83 -0.21
N GLY A 304 -23.61 17.55 0.40
CA GLY A 304 -23.32 18.74 1.20
C GLY A 304 -22.45 18.44 2.43
N LEU A 305 -22.62 17.28 3.07
CA LEU A 305 -21.82 16.88 4.22
C LEU A 305 -20.36 16.69 3.80
N ARG A 306 -20.15 16.03 2.66
CA ARG A 306 -18.81 15.88 2.05
C ARG A 306 -18.22 17.24 1.67
N LEU A 307 -19.02 18.18 1.15
CA LEU A 307 -18.57 19.51 0.77
C LEU A 307 -18.07 20.31 1.98
N VAL A 308 -18.79 20.32 3.10
CA VAL A 308 -18.37 21.00 4.33
C VAL A 308 -17.01 20.51 4.79
N TRP A 309 -16.83 19.19 4.82
CA TRP A 309 -15.55 18.58 5.21
C TRP A 309 -14.43 18.87 4.24
N LEU A 310 -14.73 18.85 2.94
CA LEU A 310 -13.79 19.19 1.89
C LEU A 310 -13.32 20.63 2.03
N VAL A 311 -14.24 21.58 2.19
CA VAL A 311 -13.92 23.00 2.42
C VAL A 311 -13.09 23.16 3.68
N GLN A 312 -13.49 22.53 4.78
CA GLN A 312 -12.76 22.64 6.03
C GLN A 312 -11.33 22.11 5.90
N MET A 313 -11.15 20.88 5.40
CA MET A 313 -9.82 20.31 5.23
C MET A 313 -8.97 21.11 4.24
N SER A 314 -9.58 21.67 3.18
CA SER A 314 -8.90 22.58 2.26
C SER A 314 -8.40 23.82 2.97
N VAL A 315 -9.24 24.43 3.82
CA VAL A 315 -8.83 25.56 4.66
C VAL A 315 -7.68 25.17 5.57
N LEU A 316 -7.74 24.02 6.27
CA LEU A 316 -6.65 23.56 7.15
C LEU A 316 -5.33 23.33 6.38
N MET A 317 -5.41 22.76 5.18
CA MET A 317 -4.26 22.43 4.34
C MET A 317 -3.69 23.61 3.56
N VAL A 318 -4.46 24.69 3.37
CA VAL A 318 -3.99 25.91 2.68
C VAL A 318 -3.53 26.95 3.68
N VAL A 319 -4.30 27.19 4.75
CA VAL A 319 -4.00 28.22 5.75
C VAL A 319 -2.69 27.92 6.47
N GLY A 320 -2.42 26.67 6.84
CA GLY A 320 -1.17 26.31 7.51
C GLY A 320 0.08 26.58 6.70
N PRO A 321 0.20 26.06 5.47
CA PRO A 321 1.31 26.37 4.58
C PRO A 321 1.38 27.84 4.17
N ALA A 322 0.24 28.50 3.92
CA ALA A 322 0.23 29.94 3.60
C ALA A 322 0.77 30.77 4.75
N GLN A 323 0.38 30.47 6.00
CA GLN A 323 0.93 31.13 7.16
C GLN A 323 2.41 30.82 7.38
N ALA A 324 2.81 29.55 7.25
CA ALA A 324 4.22 29.16 7.36
C ALA A 324 5.08 29.87 6.30
N LEU A 325 4.53 30.10 5.10
CA LEU A 325 5.17 30.87 4.03
C LEU A 325 5.24 32.36 4.36
N VAL A 326 4.18 32.97 4.88
CA VAL A 326 4.18 34.37 5.32
C VAL A 326 5.20 34.60 6.42
N GLU A 327 5.28 33.70 7.41
CA GLU A 327 6.29 33.77 8.47
C GLU A 327 7.71 33.57 7.93
N PHE A 328 7.89 32.67 6.97
CA PHE A 328 9.17 32.46 6.30
C PHE A 328 9.62 33.69 5.51
N VAL A 329 8.73 34.30 4.71
CA VAL A 329 9.03 35.49 3.91
C VAL A 329 9.24 36.72 4.79
N GLY A 330 8.43 36.87 5.85
CA GLY A 330 8.49 38.04 6.75
C GLY A 330 9.66 38.02 7.73
N TYR A 331 10.01 36.84 8.27
CA TYR A 331 10.97 36.72 9.37
C TYR A 331 12.17 35.82 9.08
N GLY A 332 12.26 35.24 7.87
CA GLY A 332 13.35 34.35 7.47
C GLY A 332 13.41 33.01 8.24
N ARG A 333 12.34 32.66 8.95
CA ARG A 333 12.25 31.43 9.77
C ARG A 333 11.16 30.52 9.24
N LEU A 334 11.51 29.26 8.98
CA LEU A 334 10.50 28.26 8.63
C LEU A 334 9.67 27.95 9.87
N ALA A 335 8.42 28.41 9.88
CA ALA A 335 7.51 28.15 10.98
C ALA A 335 6.99 26.69 10.90
N VAL A 336 7.76 25.78 11.50
CA VAL A 336 7.41 24.35 11.57
C VAL A 336 6.16 24.13 12.43
N PHE A 337 5.96 24.98 13.46
CA PHE A 337 4.87 24.81 14.42
C PHE A 337 3.46 24.95 13.80
N PRO A 338 3.13 26.01 13.02
CA PRO A 338 1.84 26.09 12.32
C PRO A 338 1.61 24.87 11.43
N LEU A 339 2.61 24.45 10.66
CA LEU A 339 2.49 23.36 9.70
C LEU A 339 2.22 22.01 10.41
N VAL A 340 2.90 21.75 11.52
CA VAL A 340 2.66 20.57 12.37
C VAL A 340 1.31 20.65 13.08
N PHE A 341 0.91 21.82 13.58
CA PHE A 341 -0.35 22.01 14.30
C PHE A 341 -1.57 21.76 13.40
N TRP A 342 -1.58 22.32 12.18
CA TRP A 342 -2.65 22.08 11.22
C TRP A 342 -2.72 20.61 10.77
N PHE A 343 -1.57 19.92 10.69
CA PHE A 343 -1.53 18.48 10.47
C PHE A 343 -2.12 17.68 11.64
N ILE A 344 -1.84 18.07 12.89
CA ILE A 344 -2.43 17.47 14.10
C ILE A 344 -3.96 17.61 14.11
N LEU A 345 -4.49 18.77 13.72
CA LEU A 345 -5.95 18.98 13.59
C LEU A 345 -6.58 18.02 12.58
N GLY A 346 -5.94 17.81 11.43
CA GLY A 346 -6.38 16.82 10.44
C GLY A 346 -6.32 15.38 10.98
N LEU A 347 -5.27 15.02 11.73
CA LEU A 347 -5.13 13.72 12.37
C LEU A 347 -6.18 13.47 13.46
N ALA A 348 -6.52 14.48 14.24
CA ALA A 348 -7.52 14.38 15.30
C ALA A 348 -8.92 14.04 14.74
N PHE A 349 -9.29 14.70 13.64
CA PHE A 349 -10.51 14.35 12.90
C PHE A 349 -10.47 12.90 12.42
N ALA A 350 -9.36 12.46 11.81
CA ALA A 350 -9.21 11.08 11.38
C ALA A 350 -9.34 10.09 12.54
N ALA A 351 -8.74 10.40 13.69
CA ALA A 351 -8.83 9.57 14.89
C ALA A 351 -10.29 9.40 15.37
N GLY A 352 -11.09 10.46 15.33
CA GLY A 352 -12.52 10.40 15.63
C GLY A 352 -13.30 9.47 14.71
N LEU A 353 -13.00 9.52 13.41
CA LEU A 353 -13.58 8.63 12.40
C LEU A 353 -13.22 7.16 12.67
N PHE A 354 -11.96 6.89 13.03
CA PHE A 354 -11.49 5.54 13.37
C PHE A 354 -12.08 5.00 14.67
N ALA A 355 -12.27 5.84 15.68
CA ALA A 355 -12.85 5.43 16.94
C ALA A 355 -14.25 4.84 16.72
N VAL A 356 -15.09 5.51 15.92
CA VAL A 356 -16.45 5.04 15.61
C VAL A 356 -16.45 3.76 14.79
N ASP A 357 -15.62 3.66 13.74
CA ASP A 357 -15.55 2.43 12.93
C ASP A 357 -15.08 1.23 13.77
N ARG A 358 -14.09 1.45 14.64
CA ARG A 358 -13.56 0.40 15.52
C ARG A 358 -14.57 -0.03 16.57
N ILE A 359 -15.25 0.90 17.23
CA ILE A 359 -16.33 0.60 18.17
C ILE A 359 -17.46 -0.16 17.46
N GLY A 360 -17.89 0.30 16.29
CA GLY A 360 -18.93 -0.38 15.51
C GLY A 360 -18.51 -1.76 14.99
N SER A 361 -17.22 -1.99 14.74
CA SER A 361 -16.70 -3.32 14.40
C SER A 361 -16.66 -4.27 15.60
N TRP A 362 -16.55 -3.74 16.82
CA TRP A 362 -16.55 -4.52 18.05
C TRP A 362 -17.96 -5.04 18.35
N PHE A 363 -18.97 -4.17 18.29
CA PHE A 363 -20.37 -4.57 18.47
C PHE A 363 -20.90 -5.55 17.40
N ARG A 364 -20.30 -5.58 16.21
CA ARG A 364 -20.65 -6.53 15.14
C ARG A 364 -19.95 -7.89 15.24
N ARG A 365 -19.04 -8.09 16.20
CA ARG A 365 -18.41 -9.41 16.45
C ARG A 365 -19.19 -10.26 17.44
N ASP A 366 -20.06 -9.65 18.23
CA ASP A 366 -20.86 -10.30 19.27
C ASP A 366 -22.33 -10.51 18.86
N LEU A 367 -22.66 -10.20 17.59
CA LEU A 367 -23.92 -10.51 16.89
C LEU A 367 -23.59 -11.42 15.71
#